data_AF-A0A261KJT2-F1
#
_entry.id   AF-A0A261KJT2-F1
#
_cell.length_a   1.000
_cell.length_b   1.000
_cell.length_c   1.000
_cell.angle_alpha   90.00
_cell.angle_beta   90.00
_cell.angle_gamma   90.00
#
_symmetry.space_group_name_H-M   'P 1'
#
loop_
_entity.id
_entity.type
_entity.pdbx_description
1 polymer ?
#
loop_
_entity_poly.entity_id
_entity_poly.type
_entity_poly.pdbx_seq_one_letter_code
_entity_poly.pdbx_strand_id
1 'polypeptide(L)'
;GLETFRDNLITDDLAKKRVEVAIISFDNQVKIVQEFITADQFENPVLTAQGQTYMGTAIHKALDMIATRKSEYRNNGITYYRPWVFLITDGEPQGESEKVVKEAGDRIQQEEDNKHVAFFAVGVEGANMDKLGEIVQRTPLKLRGLDFREMFIWLSASMQQVSHSKVDEQVALPPPGWGAV
;
A
#
# COMPACT_ATOMS: atom_id res chain seq x y z
N GLY A 1 -10.24 10.77 -2.65
CA GLY A 1 -9.09 10.03 -2.11
C GLY A 1 -8.16 9.62 -3.24
N LEU A 2 -8.41 8.47 -3.87
CA LEU A 2 -7.62 7.99 -5.02
C LEU A 2 -7.58 8.97 -6.21
N GLU A 3 -8.68 9.70 -6.44
CA GLU A 3 -8.69 10.80 -7.42
C GLU A 3 -7.65 11.88 -7.10
N THR A 4 -7.62 12.35 -5.86
CA THR A 4 -6.62 13.32 -5.40
C THR A 4 -5.20 12.76 -5.51
N PHE A 5 -5.00 11.47 -5.23
CA PHE A 5 -3.71 10.82 -5.42
C PHE A 5 -3.24 10.92 -6.87
N ARG A 6 -4.10 10.51 -7.81
CA ARG A 6 -3.84 10.58 -9.25
C ARG A 6 -3.55 12.01 -9.68
N ASP A 7 -4.45 12.94 -9.36
CA ASP A 7 -4.37 14.34 -9.80
C ASP A 7 -3.08 14.99 -9.33
N ASN A 8 -2.63 14.70 -8.11
CA ASN A 8 -1.34 15.20 -7.63
C ASN A 8 -0.16 14.57 -8.39
N LEU A 9 -0.16 13.25 -8.60
CA LEU A 9 0.95 12.58 -9.29
C LEU A 9 1.09 13.02 -10.75
N ILE A 10 -0.01 13.23 -11.47
CA ILE A 10 0.03 13.61 -12.88
C ILE A 10 0.55 15.04 -13.12
N THR A 11 0.53 15.90 -12.09
CA THR A 11 1.09 17.26 -12.17
C THR A 11 2.62 17.28 -12.12
N ASP A 12 3.27 16.18 -11.73
CA ASP A 12 4.73 16.04 -11.72
C ASP A 12 5.21 15.18 -12.92
N ASP A 13 6.10 15.75 -13.73
CA ASP A 13 6.55 15.14 -14.99
C ASP A 13 7.33 13.84 -14.82
N LEU A 14 8.01 13.65 -13.69
CA LEU A 14 8.72 12.41 -13.37
C LEU A 14 7.79 11.43 -12.67
N ALA A 15 7.04 11.89 -11.65
CA ALA A 15 6.17 11.02 -10.87
C ALA A 15 5.11 10.35 -11.75
N LYS A 16 4.52 11.08 -12.71
CA LYS A 16 3.51 10.51 -13.62
C LYS A 16 4.01 9.33 -14.46
N LYS A 17 5.32 9.26 -14.71
CA LYS A 17 5.97 8.22 -15.51
C LYS A 17 6.68 7.15 -14.68
N ARG A 18 7.04 7.46 -13.43
CA ARG A 18 7.85 6.58 -12.56
C ARG A 18 7.04 5.91 -11.46
N VAL A 19 5.93 6.52 -11.05
CA VAL A 19 5.06 5.95 -10.03
C VAL A 19 4.08 5.02 -10.70
N GLU A 20 4.15 3.75 -10.32
CA GLU A 20 3.19 2.73 -10.71
C GLU A 20 2.27 2.38 -9.54
N VAL A 21 0.99 2.14 -9.87
CA VAL A 21 -0.06 1.86 -8.90
C VAL A 21 -0.72 0.55 -9.28
N ALA A 22 -0.90 -0.32 -8.29
CA ALA A 22 -1.76 -1.49 -8.37
C ALA A 22 -2.78 -1.43 -7.23
N ILE A 23 -3.99 -1.92 -7.46
CA ILE A 23 -5.08 -1.90 -6.48
C ILE A 23 -5.67 -3.29 -6.34
N ILE A 24 -5.74 -3.74 -5.09
CA ILE A 24 -6.45 -4.94 -4.69
C ILE A 24 -7.60 -4.51 -3.79
N SER A 25 -8.80 -5.02 -4.08
CA SER A 25 -9.91 -4.99 -3.13
C SER A 25 -10.02 -6.37 -2.48
N PHE A 26 -10.40 -6.41 -1.22
CA PHE A 26 -10.66 -7.65 -0.52
C PHE A 26 -11.91 -7.55 0.34
N ASP A 27 -12.72 -8.59 0.26
CA ASP A 27 -13.90 -8.85 1.08
C ASP A 27 -13.89 -10.33 1.48
N ASN A 28 -14.92 -11.10 1.11
CA ASN A 28 -14.91 -12.56 1.12
C ASN A 28 -14.14 -13.19 -0.06
N GLN A 29 -13.53 -12.36 -0.91
CA GLN A 29 -12.64 -12.73 -2.01
C GLN A 29 -11.58 -11.64 -2.18
N VAL A 30 -10.46 -11.99 -2.80
CA VAL A 30 -9.41 -11.03 -3.15
C VAL A 30 -9.44 -10.80 -4.65
N LYS A 31 -9.57 -9.53 -5.05
CA LYS A 31 -9.68 -9.14 -6.46
C LYS A 31 -8.62 -8.10 -6.80
N ILE A 32 -7.90 -8.34 -7.89
CA ILE A 32 -7.08 -7.30 -8.52
C ILE A 32 -8.03 -6.38 -9.27
N VAL A 33 -8.19 -5.16 -8.77
CA VAL A 33 -8.98 -4.11 -9.42
C VAL A 33 -8.15 -3.44 -10.52
N GLN A 34 -6.84 -3.31 -10.27
CA GLN A 34 -5.90 -2.69 -11.19
C GLN A 34 -4.53 -3.37 -11.04
N GLU A 35 -3.99 -3.89 -12.15
CA GLU A 35 -2.59 -4.31 -12.24
C GLU A 35 -1.66 -3.10 -12.23
N PHE A 36 -0.35 -3.28 -12.00
CA PHE A 36 0.60 -2.16 -12.01
C PHE A 36 0.50 -1.33 -13.29
N ILE A 37 0.17 -0.06 -13.13
CA ILE A 37 0.03 0.91 -14.20
C ILE A 37 0.63 2.26 -13.79
N THR A 38 1.17 3.03 -14.72
CA THR A 38 1.71 4.36 -14.42
C THR A 38 0.59 5.34 -14.03
N ALA A 39 0.90 6.32 -13.20
CA ALA A 39 -0.09 7.24 -12.65
C ALA A 39 -0.85 8.06 -13.72
N ASP A 40 -0.26 8.30 -14.89
CA ASP A 40 -0.93 8.97 -16.02
C ASP A 40 -1.99 8.10 -16.72
N GLN A 41 -1.86 6.79 -16.64
CA GLN A 41 -2.78 5.81 -17.20
C GLN A 41 -3.77 5.25 -16.17
N PHE A 42 -3.55 5.51 -14.89
CA PHE A 42 -4.44 5.10 -13.80
C PHE A 42 -5.81 5.75 -13.97
N GLU A 43 -6.88 4.95 -14.00
CA GLU A 43 -8.27 5.42 -13.92
C GLU A 43 -8.83 5.14 -12.52
N ASN A 44 -9.58 6.09 -11.96
CA ASN A 44 -10.07 5.98 -10.59
C ASN A 44 -11.15 4.89 -10.48
N PRO A 45 -10.92 3.79 -9.75
CA PRO A 45 -11.97 2.80 -9.54
C PRO A 45 -12.94 3.28 -8.47
N VAL A 46 -14.21 2.85 -8.60
CA VAL A 46 -15.16 2.92 -7.50
C VAL A 46 -15.02 1.66 -6.67
N LEU A 47 -14.58 1.80 -5.42
CA LEU A 47 -14.40 0.70 -4.48
C LEU A 47 -15.58 0.65 -3.52
N THR A 48 -16.12 -0.54 -3.27
CA THR A 48 -17.19 -0.77 -2.30
C THR A 48 -16.76 -1.87 -1.34
N ALA A 49 -16.82 -1.59 -0.04
CA ALA A 49 -16.60 -2.60 0.99
C ALA A 49 -17.89 -3.37 1.25
N GLN A 50 -17.78 -4.69 1.38
CA GLN A 50 -18.89 -5.60 1.65
C GLN A 50 -18.33 -6.89 2.26
N GLY A 51 -19.20 -7.80 2.71
CA GLY A 51 -18.80 -9.15 3.06
C GLY A 51 -17.87 -9.25 4.30
N GLN A 52 -16.95 -10.21 4.25
CA GLN A 52 -15.96 -10.49 5.30
C GLN A 52 -14.63 -9.79 4.97
N THR A 53 -13.57 -10.08 5.73
CA THR A 53 -12.28 -9.38 5.63
C THR A 53 -11.14 -10.39 5.44
N TYR A 54 -10.94 -10.89 4.21
CA TYR A 54 -9.88 -11.85 3.88
C TYR A 54 -8.51 -11.16 3.76
N MET A 55 -8.07 -10.53 4.85
CA MET A 55 -6.87 -9.71 4.95
C MET A 55 -5.57 -10.48 4.68
N GLY A 56 -5.37 -11.65 5.29
CA GLY A 56 -4.16 -12.45 5.12
C GLY A 56 -3.96 -12.88 3.68
N THR A 57 -5.03 -13.36 3.05
CA THR A 57 -5.06 -13.67 1.61
C THR A 57 -4.73 -12.45 0.76
N ALA A 58 -5.27 -11.27 1.10
CA ALA A 58 -5.02 -10.02 0.36
C ALA A 58 -3.55 -9.56 0.48
N ILE A 59 -2.97 -9.67 1.69
CA ILE A 59 -1.56 -9.37 1.95
C ILE A 59 -0.67 -10.26 1.10
N HIS A 60 -0.90 -11.57 1.10
CA HIS A 60 -0.11 -12.50 0.28
C HIS A 60 -0.20 -12.13 -1.20
N LYS A 61 -1.40 -11.83 -1.69
CA LYS A 61 -1.59 -11.42 -3.08
C LYS A 61 -0.84 -10.13 -3.43
N ALA A 62 -0.87 -9.13 -2.56
CA ALA A 62 -0.13 -7.87 -2.75
C ALA A 62 1.39 -8.11 -2.82
N LEU A 63 1.91 -8.93 -1.91
CA LEU A 63 3.34 -9.26 -1.87
C LEU A 63 3.77 -10.11 -3.07
N ASP A 64 2.90 -11.00 -3.57
CA ASP A 64 3.15 -11.76 -4.80
C ASP A 64 3.20 -10.83 -6.03
N MET A 65 2.26 -9.89 -6.16
CA MET A 65 2.26 -8.91 -7.24
C MET A 65 3.56 -8.09 -7.25
N ILE A 66 4.01 -7.63 -6.08
CA ILE A 66 5.28 -6.92 -5.96
C ILE A 66 6.45 -7.82 -6.34
N ALA A 67 6.49 -9.07 -5.88
CA ALA A 67 7.56 -10.00 -6.21
C ALA A 67 7.67 -10.23 -7.72
N THR A 68 6.53 -10.43 -8.40
CA THR A 68 6.44 -10.55 -9.86
C THR A 68 6.96 -9.29 -10.54
N ARG A 69 6.49 -8.09 -10.15
CA ARG A 69 6.90 -6.83 -10.75
C ARG A 69 8.40 -6.54 -10.57
N LYS A 70 8.95 -6.80 -9.38
CA LYS A 70 10.41 -6.73 -9.13
C LYS A 70 11.19 -7.68 -10.03
N SER A 71 10.67 -8.88 -10.26
CA SER A 71 11.31 -9.88 -11.13
C SER A 71 11.35 -9.40 -12.58
N GLU A 72 10.24 -8.86 -13.10
CA GLU A 72 10.17 -8.26 -14.43
C GLU A 72 11.20 -7.15 -14.61
N TYR A 73 11.32 -6.24 -13.64
CA TYR A 73 12.32 -5.19 -13.69
C TYR A 73 13.75 -5.74 -13.73
N ARG A 74 14.08 -6.69 -12.84
CA ARG A 74 15.42 -7.32 -12.84
C ARG A 74 15.73 -8.01 -14.18
N ASN A 75 14.78 -8.73 -14.73
CA ASN A 75 14.95 -9.45 -16.00
C ASN A 75 15.17 -8.50 -17.19
N ASN A 76 14.68 -7.27 -17.09
CA ASN A 76 14.86 -6.23 -18.11
C ASN A 76 16.01 -5.24 -17.78
N GLY A 77 16.79 -5.49 -16.71
CA GLY A 77 17.87 -4.60 -16.29
C GLY A 77 17.39 -3.22 -15.80
N ILE A 78 16.12 -3.13 -15.39
CA ILE A 78 15.49 -1.91 -14.88
C ILE A 78 15.71 -1.83 -13.38
N THR A 79 16.25 -0.71 -12.91
CA THR A 79 16.36 -0.42 -11.48
C THR A 79 15.00 0.01 -10.93
N TYR A 80 14.75 -0.27 -9.66
CA TYR A 80 13.49 0.08 -9.00
C TYR A 80 13.71 0.57 -7.58
N TYR A 81 12.79 1.41 -7.11
CA TYR A 81 12.74 1.86 -5.73
C TYR A 81 12.06 0.82 -4.84
N ARG A 82 12.32 0.86 -3.53
CA ARG A 82 11.60 0.01 -2.56
C ARG A 82 10.09 0.27 -2.66
N PRO A 83 9.28 -0.71 -3.08
CA PRO A 83 7.83 -0.55 -3.24
C PRO A 83 7.13 -0.40 -1.88
N TRP A 84 6.03 0.36 -1.86
CA TRP A 84 5.21 0.57 -0.66
C TRP A 84 3.86 -0.14 -0.81
N VAL A 85 3.37 -0.69 0.29
CA VAL A 85 2.02 -1.27 0.39
C VAL A 85 1.22 -0.46 1.40
N PHE A 86 0.03 0.00 1.03
CA PHE A 86 -0.93 0.62 1.93
C PHE A 86 -2.12 -0.34 2.09
N LEU A 87 -2.20 -0.97 3.26
CA LEU A 87 -3.36 -1.75 3.66
C LEU A 87 -4.35 -0.81 4.36
N ILE A 88 -5.55 -0.66 3.81
CA ILE A 88 -6.62 0.17 4.39
C ILE A 88 -7.73 -0.76 4.85
N THR A 89 -8.05 -0.77 6.15
CA THR A 89 -8.95 -1.78 6.74
C THR A 89 -9.52 -1.32 8.08
N ASP A 90 -10.58 -2.01 8.53
CA ASP A 90 -11.11 -1.96 9.90
C ASP A 90 -10.30 -2.83 10.88
N GLY A 91 -9.26 -3.51 10.42
CA GLY A 91 -8.30 -4.17 11.30
C GLY A 91 -8.74 -5.52 11.87
N GLU A 92 -9.89 -6.04 11.43
CA GLU A 92 -10.43 -7.30 11.93
C GLU A 92 -10.48 -8.34 10.79
N PRO A 93 -9.45 -9.19 10.62
CA PRO A 93 -9.51 -10.29 9.67
C PRO A 93 -10.68 -11.24 10.00
N GLN A 94 -11.50 -11.57 9.02
CA GLN A 94 -12.69 -12.40 9.20
C GLN A 94 -12.88 -13.36 8.02
N GLY A 95 -13.30 -14.59 8.32
CA GLY A 95 -13.71 -15.58 7.30
C GLY A 95 -12.57 -16.39 6.65
N GLU A 96 -11.33 -16.17 7.08
CA GLU A 96 -10.19 -17.04 6.76
C GLU A 96 -9.56 -17.60 8.04
N SER A 97 -8.73 -18.65 7.91
CA SER A 97 -8.11 -19.26 9.10
C SER A 97 -7.04 -18.36 9.71
N GLU A 98 -6.92 -18.36 11.04
CA GLU A 98 -5.88 -17.63 11.78
C GLU A 98 -4.46 -17.94 11.28
N LYS A 99 -4.23 -19.17 10.80
CA LYS A 99 -2.97 -19.59 10.20
C LYS A 99 -2.58 -18.71 9.01
N VAL A 100 -3.51 -18.41 8.11
CA VAL A 100 -3.26 -17.58 6.90
C VAL A 100 -2.93 -16.14 7.30
N VAL A 101 -3.63 -15.60 8.29
CA VAL A 101 -3.35 -14.25 8.82
C VAL A 101 -1.96 -14.19 9.45
N LYS A 102 -1.59 -15.22 10.22
CA LYS A 102 -0.26 -15.31 10.84
C LYS A 102 0.85 -15.43 9.79
N GLU A 103 0.68 -16.31 8.81
CA GLU A 103 1.64 -16.47 7.70
C GLU A 103 1.81 -15.16 6.91
N ALA A 104 0.74 -14.38 6.75
CA ALA A 104 0.81 -13.05 6.15
C ALA A 104 1.64 -12.07 6.99
N GLY A 105 1.45 -12.04 8.31
CA GLY A 105 2.27 -11.23 9.22
C GLY A 105 3.75 -11.61 9.21
N ASP A 106 4.06 -12.91 9.29
CA ASP A 106 5.43 -13.43 9.20
C ASP A 106 6.10 -13.02 7.87
N ARG A 107 5.33 -13.03 6.77
CA ARG A 107 5.81 -12.62 5.45
C ARG A 107 6.02 -11.11 5.34
N ILE A 108 5.16 -10.28 5.95
CA ILE A 108 5.37 -8.83 6.03
C ILE A 108 6.68 -8.54 6.77
N GLN A 109 6.86 -9.14 7.95
CA GLN A 109 8.08 -9.02 8.76
C GLN A 109 9.33 -9.34 7.91
N GLN A 110 9.32 -10.47 7.20
CA GLN A 110 10.44 -10.87 6.35
C GLN A 110 10.71 -9.87 5.21
N GLU A 111 9.69 -9.39 4.51
CA GLU A 111 9.88 -8.43 3.41
C GLU A 111 10.31 -7.04 3.91
N GLU A 112 9.89 -6.61 5.09
CA GLU A 112 10.33 -5.35 5.68
C GLU A 112 11.76 -5.41 6.22
N ASP A 113 12.13 -6.47 6.92
CA ASP A 113 13.48 -6.68 7.48
C ASP A 113 14.54 -6.76 6.38
N ASN A 114 14.20 -7.40 5.26
CA ASN A 114 15.06 -7.45 4.06
C ASN A 114 15.01 -6.17 3.22
N LYS A 115 14.28 -5.13 3.66
CA LYS A 115 14.08 -3.86 2.94
C LYS A 115 13.47 -4.03 1.55
N HIS A 116 12.74 -5.13 1.32
CA HIS A 116 12.12 -5.43 0.04
C HIS A 116 10.82 -4.67 -0.20
N VAL A 117 10.07 -4.36 0.87
CA VAL A 117 8.78 -3.65 0.82
C VAL A 117 8.69 -2.74 2.05
N ALA A 118 8.09 -1.56 1.94
CA ALA A 118 7.66 -0.78 3.11
C ALA A 118 6.16 -0.97 3.28
N PHE A 119 5.72 -1.51 4.41
CA PHE A 119 4.32 -1.89 4.62
C PHE A 119 3.64 -0.94 5.61
N PHE A 120 2.56 -0.29 5.19
CA PHE A 120 1.80 0.65 6.01
C PHE A 120 0.38 0.12 6.20
N ALA A 121 0.02 -0.18 7.45
CA ALA A 121 -1.36 -0.46 7.82
C ALA A 121 -2.07 0.83 8.23
N VAL A 122 -3.22 1.09 7.63
CA VAL A 122 -4.07 2.25 7.87
C VAL A 122 -5.44 1.76 8.37
N GLY A 123 -5.71 2.01 9.64
CA GLY A 123 -7.00 1.75 10.26
C GLY A 123 -8.01 2.85 9.92
N VAL A 124 -9.18 2.47 9.43
CA VAL A 124 -10.32 3.40 9.26
C VAL A 124 -11.05 3.62 10.59
N GLU A 125 -12.12 4.42 10.58
CA GLU A 125 -12.91 4.67 11.78
C GLU A 125 -13.43 3.35 12.39
N GLY A 126 -13.25 3.20 13.71
CA GLY A 126 -13.62 1.98 14.44
C GLY A 126 -12.64 0.81 14.29
N ALA A 127 -11.50 0.99 13.60
CA ALA A 127 -10.59 -0.12 13.35
C ALA A 127 -9.99 -0.73 14.64
N ASN A 128 -9.83 -2.06 14.65
CA ASN A 128 -9.11 -2.80 15.68
C ASN A 128 -7.60 -2.62 15.51
N MET A 129 -7.08 -1.54 16.10
CA MET A 129 -5.68 -1.15 16.00
C MET A 129 -4.75 -2.13 16.71
N ASP A 130 -5.20 -2.72 17.82
CA ASP A 130 -4.43 -3.72 18.57
C ASP A 130 -4.21 -4.96 17.70
N LYS A 131 -5.28 -5.45 17.06
CA LYS A 131 -5.19 -6.60 16.15
C LYS A 131 -4.31 -6.32 14.94
N LEU A 132 -4.41 -5.13 14.35
CA LEU A 132 -3.50 -4.72 13.28
C LEU A 132 -2.04 -4.69 13.75
N GLY A 133 -1.78 -4.19 14.96
CA GLY A 133 -0.45 -4.14 15.55
C GLY A 133 0.16 -5.52 15.80
N GLU A 134 -0.64 -6.57 15.93
CA GLU A 134 -0.17 -7.97 15.97
C GLU A 134 0.24 -8.50 14.59
N ILE A 135 -0.32 -7.95 13.50
CA ILE A 135 -0.14 -8.45 12.13
C ILE A 135 1.02 -7.75 11.42
N VAL A 136 1.23 -6.46 11.67
CA VAL A 136 2.23 -5.65 10.96
C VAL A 136 3.37 -5.19 11.88
N GLN A 137 4.56 -5.02 11.29
CA GLN A 137 5.76 -4.60 12.04
C GLN A 137 5.74 -3.11 12.40
N ARG A 138 5.32 -2.25 11.47
CA ARG A 138 5.17 -0.82 11.71
C ARG A 138 3.93 -0.57 12.55
N THR A 139 4.01 0.41 13.44
CA THR A 139 2.82 0.90 14.16
C THR A 139 1.73 1.30 13.17
N PRO A 140 0.55 0.67 13.21
CA PRO A 140 -0.55 1.03 12.33
C PRO A 140 -0.96 2.48 12.55
N LEU A 141 -1.38 3.15 11.47
CA LEU A 141 -1.81 4.54 11.51
C LEU A 141 -3.33 4.59 11.47
N LYS A 142 -3.95 5.30 12.41
CA LYS A 142 -5.39 5.55 12.37
C LYS A 142 -5.68 6.77 11.49
N LEU A 143 -6.53 6.60 10.48
CA LEU A 143 -7.01 7.71 9.67
C LEU A 143 -7.82 8.67 10.56
N ARG A 144 -7.47 9.96 10.59
CA ARG A 144 -8.25 10.95 11.33
C ARG A 144 -9.55 11.25 10.56
N GLY A 145 -10.66 10.70 11.05
CA GLY A 145 -11.92 10.72 10.30
C GLY A 145 -11.81 9.90 9.01
N LEU A 146 -12.62 10.24 8.00
CA LEU A 146 -12.56 9.63 6.65
C LEU A 146 -11.64 10.42 5.71
N ASP A 147 -10.55 11.01 6.23
CA ASP A 147 -9.69 11.91 5.47
C ASP A 147 -8.66 11.17 4.60
N PHE A 148 -9.19 10.36 3.68
CA PHE A 148 -8.38 9.73 2.64
C PHE A 148 -7.67 10.76 1.77
N ARG A 149 -8.24 11.97 1.65
CA ARG A 149 -7.68 13.02 0.81
C ARG A 149 -6.32 13.44 1.34
N GLU A 150 -6.20 13.81 2.61
CA GLU A 150 -4.92 14.23 3.20
C GLU A 150 -3.89 13.09 3.22
N MET A 151 -4.33 11.85 3.47
CA MET A 151 -3.46 10.67 3.35
C MET A 151 -2.87 10.55 1.95
N PHE A 152 -3.70 10.64 0.91
CA PHE A 152 -3.25 10.53 -0.46
C PHE A 152 -2.46 11.74 -0.95
N ILE A 153 -2.71 12.95 -0.42
CA ILE A 153 -1.86 14.13 -0.63
C ILE A 153 -0.46 13.84 -0.10
N TRP A 154 -0.36 13.41 1.16
CA TRP A 154 0.92 13.06 1.77
C TRP A 154 1.65 11.94 1.01
N LEU A 155 0.93 10.91 0.57
CA LEU A 155 1.49 9.81 -0.22
C LEU A 155 2.00 10.31 -1.57
N SER A 156 1.23 11.12 -2.28
CA SER A 156 1.66 11.69 -3.57
C SER A 156 2.89 12.58 -3.45
N ALA A 157 2.95 13.45 -2.43
CA ALA A 157 4.12 14.29 -2.17
C ALA A 157 5.36 13.46 -1.84
N SER A 158 5.19 12.40 -1.05
CA SER A 158 6.28 11.47 -0.70
C SER A 158 6.78 10.71 -1.93
N MET A 159 5.87 10.23 -2.79
CA MET A 159 6.22 9.54 -4.03
C MET A 159 6.87 10.46 -5.06
N GLN A 160 6.44 11.72 -5.16
CA GLN A 160 7.11 12.73 -5.97
C GLN A 160 8.55 12.89 -5.49
N GLN A 161 8.77 13.11 -4.19
CA GLN A 161 10.13 13.26 -3.63
C GLN A 161 11.02 12.05 -3.94
N VAL A 162 10.51 10.82 -3.77
CA VAL A 162 11.24 9.58 -4.12
C VAL A 162 11.47 9.47 -5.63
N SER A 163 10.52 9.89 -6.47
CA SER A 163 10.67 9.83 -7.92
C SER A 163 11.77 10.75 -8.45
N HIS A 164 12.11 11.82 -7.73
CA HIS A 164 13.22 12.74 -8.02
C HIS A 164 14.56 12.32 -7.39
N SER A 165 14.58 11.34 -6.48
CA SER A 165 15.82 10.90 -5.82
C SER A 165 16.61 9.92 -6.68
N LYS A 166 17.79 9.51 -6.19
CA LYS A 166 18.50 8.35 -6.74
C LYS A 166 18.02 7.06 -6.08
N VAL A 167 18.13 5.95 -6.81
CA VAL A 167 17.99 4.61 -6.24
C VAL A 167 19.02 4.45 -5.11
N ASP A 168 18.61 3.89 -3.98
CA ASP A 168 19.37 3.76 -2.71
C ASP A 168 19.61 5.04 -1.89
N GLU A 169 19.11 6.20 -2.35
CA GLU A 169 19.12 7.43 -1.55
C GLU A 169 18.06 7.35 -0.44
N GLN A 170 18.46 7.59 0.82
CA GLN A 170 17.51 7.67 1.92
C GLN A 170 16.75 9.00 1.85
N VAL A 171 15.53 8.95 1.32
CA VAL A 171 14.60 10.06 1.38
C VAL A 171 13.88 10.03 2.72
N ALA A 172 14.11 11.04 3.55
CA ALA A 172 13.35 11.23 4.79
C ALA A 172 11.91 11.60 4.43
N LEU A 173 10.97 10.71 4.76
CA LEU A 173 9.55 10.97 4.53
C LEU A 173 9.04 12.00 5.53
N PRO A 174 8.20 12.96 5.11
CA PRO A 174 7.55 13.87 6.05
C PRO A 174 6.70 13.06 7.04
N PRO A 175 6.61 13.44 8.32
CA PRO A 175 5.75 12.73 9.27
C PRO A 175 4.29 12.78 8.78
N PRO A 176 3.52 11.68 8.90
CA PRO A 176 2.14 11.65 8.43
C PRO A 176 1.27 12.56 9.32
N GLY A 177 0.86 13.72 8.79
CA GLY A 177 -0.01 14.68 9.48
C GLY A 177 -1.49 14.25 9.53
N TRP A 178 -1.87 13.28 8.69
CA TRP A 178 -3.23 12.75 8.52
C TRP A 178 -3.55 11.57 9.46
N GLY A 179 -2.53 11.00 10.09
CA GLY A 179 -2.64 9.83 10.96
C GLY A 179 -2.49 10.17 12.44
N ALA A 180 -3.18 9.44 13.30
CA ALA A 180 -2.79 9.31 14.71
C ALA A 180 -2.17 7.93 14.92
N VAL A 181 -1.21 7.87 15.85
CA VAL A 181 -0.71 6.61 16.42
C VAL A 181 -1.68 6.18 17.51
#